data_AF-A0A358HSL9-F1
#
_entry.id   AF-A0A358HSL9-F1
#
_cell.length_a   1.000
_cell.length_b   1.000
_cell.length_c   1.000
_cell.angle_alpha   90.00
_cell.angle_beta   90.00
_cell.angle_gamma   90.00
#
_symmetry.space_group_name_H-M   'P 1'
#
loop_
_entity.id
_entity.type
_entity.pdbx_description
1 polymer ?
#
loop_
_entity_poly.entity_id
_entity_poly.type
_entity_poly.pdbx_seq_one_letter_code
_entity_poly.pdbx_strand_id
1 'polypeptide(L)'
;MNQSATCRHCGERVTSVSPAAPDFCCTGCEGAYALLGELGLSSYYKRRAIDPKVRALRPDEEDFGHFDFTDLASTDANGTHHLHLMVDGIHCAACVWLIETL
;
A
#
# COMPACT_ATOMS: atom_id res chain seq x y z
N MET A 1 22.16 6.53 -19.06
CA MET A 1 21.30 7.40 -18.23
C MET A 1 20.13 6.57 -17.76
N ASN A 2 20.17 6.05 -16.53
CA ASN A 2 19.12 5.18 -16.00
C ASN A 2 17.96 6.06 -15.51
N GLN A 3 17.01 6.39 -16.40
CA GLN A 3 15.82 7.15 -16.02
C GLN A 3 15.04 6.32 -15.02
N SER A 4 15.07 6.74 -13.75
CA SER A 4 14.26 6.12 -12.72
C SER A 4 12.81 6.47 -12.98
N ALA A 5 11.99 5.49 -13.36
CA ALA A 5 10.55 5.68 -13.49
C ALA A 5 9.96 6.09 -12.13
N THR A 6 8.96 6.96 -12.15
CA THR A 6 8.20 7.38 -10.95
C THR A 6 6.89 6.59 -10.88
N CYS A 7 6.53 6.14 -9.69
CA CYS A 7 5.33 5.36 -9.46
C CYS A 7 4.09 6.18 -9.81
N ARG A 8 3.19 5.58 -10.59
CA ARG A 8 1.95 6.25 -11.03
C ARG A 8 0.99 6.57 -9.87
N HIS A 9 1.08 5.85 -8.76
CA HIS A 9 0.19 6.00 -7.60
C HIS A 9 0.70 6.94 -6.50
N CYS A 10 1.94 6.75 -6.02
CA CYS A 10 2.49 7.53 -4.91
C CYS A 10 3.53 8.57 -5.33
N GLY A 11 4.05 8.51 -6.57
CA GLY A 11 5.09 9.41 -7.06
C GLY A 11 6.52 9.02 -6.64
N GLU A 12 6.69 8.02 -5.78
CA GLU A 12 8.00 7.52 -5.36
C GLU A 12 8.77 6.86 -6.50
N ARG A 13 10.08 6.69 -6.31
CA ARG A 13 10.95 6.03 -7.30
C ARG A 13 10.54 4.55 -7.47
N VAL A 14 10.42 4.11 -8.72
CA VAL A 14 10.30 2.69 -9.05
C VAL A 14 11.69 2.06 -9.14
N THR A 15 11.93 1.07 -8.31
CA THR A 15 13.12 0.23 -8.36
C THR A 15 12.85 -1.00 -9.23
N SER A 16 13.85 -1.47 -9.98
CA SER A 16 13.72 -2.70 -10.80
C SER A 16 13.46 -3.98 -10.00
N VAL A 17 13.67 -3.94 -8.67
CA VAL A 17 13.37 -5.04 -7.75
C VAL A 17 11.87 -5.11 -7.41
N SER A 18 11.10 -4.07 -7.71
CA SER A 18 9.65 -4.07 -7.49
C SER A 18 8.99 -5.12 -8.41
N PRO A 19 8.14 -6.02 -7.88
CA PRO A 19 7.34 -6.93 -8.70
C PRO A 19 6.36 -6.22 -9.64
N ALA A 20 6.03 -4.96 -9.33
CA ALA A 20 5.13 -4.11 -10.10
C ALA A 20 5.88 -3.05 -10.95
N ALA A 21 7.20 -3.22 -11.12
CA ALA A 21 7.97 -2.43 -12.07
C ALA A 21 7.49 -2.71 -13.52
N PRO A 22 7.60 -1.73 -14.44
CA PRO A 22 8.22 -0.42 -14.28
C PRO A 22 7.28 0.68 -13.80
N ASP A 23 5.98 0.40 -13.64
CA ASP A 23 4.95 1.41 -13.40
C ASP A 23 4.73 1.76 -11.92
N PHE A 24 5.05 0.83 -11.02
CA PHE A 24 4.76 0.96 -9.58
C PHE A 24 5.92 0.54 -8.69
N CYS A 25 6.08 1.25 -7.57
CA CYS A 25 7.12 0.96 -6.58
C CYS A 25 6.84 -0.31 -5.75
N CYS A 26 5.58 -0.78 -5.71
CA CYS A 26 5.16 -2.01 -5.06
C CYS A 26 3.78 -2.46 -5.58
N THR A 27 3.38 -3.70 -5.26
CA THR A 27 2.06 -4.27 -5.59
C THR A 27 0.90 -3.55 -4.91
N GLY A 28 1.13 -2.97 -3.72
CA GLY A 28 0.10 -2.15 -3.04
C GLY A 28 -0.28 -0.91 -3.84
N CYS A 29 0.71 -0.24 -4.45
CA CYS A 29 0.46 0.93 -5.31
C CYS A 29 -0.25 0.56 -6.62
N GLU A 30 0.07 -0.60 -7.19
CA GLU A 30 -0.63 -1.15 -8.37
C GLU A 30 -2.10 -1.41 -8.03
N GLY A 31 -2.37 -2.13 -6.94
CA GLY A 31 -3.74 -2.45 -6.51
C GLY A 31 -4.57 -1.20 -6.19
N ALA A 32 -3.99 -0.23 -5.46
CA ALA A 32 -4.68 1.02 -5.17
C ALA A 32 -4.96 1.83 -6.45
N TYR A 33 -4.05 1.79 -7.43
CA TYR A 33 -4.26 2.45 -8.72
C TYR A 33 -5.40 1.82 -9.52
N ALA A 34 -5.41 0.48 -9.60
CA ALA A 34 -6.47 -0.26 -10.28
C ALA A 34 -7.84 0.00 -9.62
N LEU A 35 -7.92 -0.09 -8.29
CA LEU A 35 -9.16 0.11 -7.53
C LEU A 35 -9.77 1.51 -7.76
N LEU A 36 -8.95 2.57 -7.73
CA LEU A 36 -9.42 3.93 -8.05
C LEU A 36 -9.92 4.05 -9.49
N GLY A 37 -9.34 3.29 -10.42
CA GLY A 37 -9.81 3.19 -11.79
C GLY A 37 -11.19 2.55 -11.88
N GLU A 38 -11.35 1.39 -11.27
CA GLU A 38 -12.59 0.60 -11.25
C GLU A 38 -13.74 1.36 -10.60
N LEU A 39 -13.47 2.14 -9.55
CA LEU A 39 -14.47 2.95 -8.84
C LEU A 39 -14.78 4.30 -9.51
N GLY A 40 -14.16 4.61 -10.67
CA GLY A 40 -14.36 5.90 -11.34
C GLY A 40 -13.73 7.09 -10.60
N LEU A 41 -12.89 6.84 -9.59
CA LEU A 41 -12.24 7.84 -8.74
C LEU A 41 -10.90 8.34 -9.31
N SER A 42 -10.63 8.10 -10.60
CA SER A 42 -9.38 8.49 -11.25
C SER A 42 -9.12 10.01 -11.24
N SER A 43 -10.14 10.83 -10.99
CA SER A 43 -9.96 12.27 -10.78
C SER A 43 -9.10 12.63 -9.55
N TYR A 44 -8.89 11.68 -8.64
CA TYR A 44 -7.84 11.68 -7.61
C TYR A 44 -6.50 12.18 -8.14
N TYR A 45 -6.04 11.62 -9.24
CA TYR A 45 -4.72 11.91 -9.77
C TYR A 45 -4.55 13.33 -10.31
N LYS A 46 -5.66 14.02 -10.63
CA LYS A 46 -5.66 15.41 -11.08
C LYS A 46 -5.68 16.40 -9.92
N ARG A 47 -6.18 15.97 -8.74
CA ARG A 47 -6.41 16.85 -7.57
C ARG A 47 -5.42 16.62 -6.45
N ARG A 48 -4.78 15.44 -6.39
CA ARG A 48 -3.82 15.10 -5.34
C ARG A 48 -2.67 16.12 -5.35
N ALA A 49 -2.31 16.61 -4.17
CA ALA A 49 -1.05 17.29 -3.93
C ALA A 49 -0.14 16.29 -3.22
N ILE A 50 1.01 15.98 -3.82
CA ILE A 50 2.04 15.16 -3.18
C ILE A 50 2.99 16.13 -2.49
N ASP A 51 2.92 16.22 -1.16
CA ASP A 51 3.92 16.94 -0.38
C ASP A 51 5.11 16.00 -0.13
N PRO A 52 6.31 16.29 -0.68
CA PRO A 52 7.48 15.44 -0.51
C PRO A 52 7.99 15.37 0.95
N LYS A 53 7.48 16.23 1.84
CA LYS A 53 7.79 16.18 3.27
C LYS A 53 6.91 15.19 4.04
N VAL A 54 5.80 14.73 3.46
CA VAL A 54 4.95 13.72 4.07
C VAL A 54 5.67 12.37 3.99
N ARG A 55 5.73 11.68 5.12
CA ARG A 55 6.34 10.34 5.22
C ARG A 55 5.65 9.40 4.22
N ALA A 56 6.45 8.67 3.44
CA ALA A 56 5.92 7.63 2.57
C ALA A 56 5.15 6.57 3.38
N LEU A 57 4.02 6.11 2.85
CA LEU A 57 3.22 5.02 3.43
C LEU A 57 3.88 3.65 3.17
N ARG A 58 5.14 3.52 3.57
CA ARG A 58 5.91 2.29 3.48
C ARG A 58 6.53 2.03 4.87
N PRO A 59 6.47 0.79 5.37
CA PRO A 59 7.23 0.42 6.57
C PRO A 59 8.71 0.74 6.38
N ASP A 60 9.39 1.17 7.43
CA ASP A 60 10.84 1.33 7.39
C ASP A 60 11.45 -0.07 7.25
N GLU A 61 12.46 -0.22 6.39
CA GLU A 61 13.10 -1.53 6.14
C GLU A 61 13.76 -2.11 7.40
N GLU A 62 14.06 -1.24 8.38
CA GLU A 62 14.66 -1.56 9.67
C GLU A 62 13.65 -2.14 10.68
N ASP A 63 12.34 -2.02 10.43
CA ASP A 63 11.25 -2.42 11.34
C ASP A 63 10.66 -3.80 11.05
N PHE A 64 11.19 -4.54 10.06
CA PHE A 64 10.80 -5.94 9.86
C PHE A 64 11.49 -6.86 10.88
N GLY A 65 11.13 -6.68 12.16
CA GLY A 65 11.40 -7.67 13.18
C GLY A 65 10.79 -9.02 12.79
N HIS A 66 11.45 -10.12 13.17
CA HIS A 66 10.77 -11.41 13.18
C HIS A 66 9.70 -11.38 14.27
N PHE A 67 8.45 -11.22 13.84
CA PHE A 67 7.30 -11.36 14.72
C PHE A 67 6.90 -12.83 14.77
N ASP A 68 7.06 -13.46 15.93
CA ASP A 68 6.46 -14.76 16.21
C ASP A 68 5.03 -14.55 16.74
N PHE A 69 4.04 -14.91 15.92
CA PHE A 69 2.63 -14.80 16.25
C PHE A 69 2.02 -16.12 16.71
N THR A 70 2.82 -17.18 16.92
CA THR A 70 2.33 -18.53 17.20
C THR A 70 1.46 -18.56 18.47
N ASP A 71 1.87 -17.84 19.52
CA ASP A 71 1.13 -17.76 20.79
C ASP A 71 -0.16 -16.93 20.70
N LEU A 72 -0.34 -16.13 19.65
CA LEU A 72 -1.54 -15.33 19.40
C LEU A 72 -2.55 -16.06 18.49
N ALA A 73 -2.15 -17.19 17.91
CA ALA A 73 -3.03 -18.00 17.08
C ALA A 73 -3.94 -18.86 17.96
N SER A 74 -5.22 -18.94 17.60
CA SER A 74 -6.17 -19.89 18.19
C SER A 74 -6.43 -21.04 17.23
N THR A 75 -6.74 -22.23 17.74
CA THR A 75 -7.05 -23.40 16.91
C THR A 75 -8.51 -23.77 17.09
N ASP A 76 -9.25 -23.90 15.99
CA ASP A 76 -10.64 -24.33 16.05
C ASP A 76 -10.78 -25.85 16.24
N ALA A 77 -12.01 -26.32 16.43
CA ALA A 77 -12.31 -27.73 16.66
C ALA A 77 -11.93 -28.66 15.49
N ASN A 78 -11.71 -28.10 14.29
CA ASN A 78 -11.29 -28.85 13.11
C ASN A 78 -9.76 -28.86 12.94
N GLY A 79 -9.01 -28.20 13.84
CA GLY A 79 -7.57 -28.06 13.76
C GLY A 79 -7.09 -26.89 12.89
N THR A 80 -7.96 -25.97 12.50
CA THR A 80 -7.56 -24.79 11.73
C THR A 80 -7.01 -23.72 12.67
N HIS A 81 -5.84 -23.17 12.34
CA HIS A 81 -5.24 -22.05 13.07
C HIS A 81 -5.77 -20.71 12.57
N HIS A 82 -6.16 -19.83 13.50
CA HIS A 82 -6.74 -18.51 13.26
C HIS A 82 -5.91 -17.45 13.97
N LEU A 83 -5.57 -16.37 13.25
CA LEU A 83 -4.85 -15.22 13.81
C LEU A 83 -5.62 -13.94 13.46
N HIS A 84 -5.89 -13.11 14.47
CA HIS A 84 -6.52 -11.81 14.28
C HIS A 84 -5.46 -10.71 14.35
N LEU A 85 -5.24 -10.02 13.25
CA LEU A 85 -4.34 -8.88 13.16
C LEU A 85 -5.14 -7.60 12.93
N MET A 86 -4.79 -6.55 13.69
CA MET A 86 -5.27 -5.21 13.43
C MET A 86 -4.18 -4.45 12.67
N VAL A 87 -4.56 -3.87 11.54
CA VAL A 87 -3.68 -2.99 10.76
C VAL A 87 -4.10 -1.56 11.02
N ASP A 88 -3.15 -0.72 11.43
CA ASP A 88 -3.34 0.70 11.69
C ASP A 88 -2.37 1.55 10.82
N GLY A 89 -2.57 2.86 10.78
CA GLY A 89 -1.69 3.81 10.10
C GLY A 89 -1.88 3.90 8.58
N ILE A 90 -2.95 3.32 8.04
CA ILE A 90 -3.28 3.42 6.61
C ILE A 90 -3.87 4.81 6.32
N HIS A 91 -3.00 5.77 6.04
CA HIS A 91 -3.38 7.16 5.76
C HIS A 91 -3.13 7.54 4.31
N CYS A 92 -3.93 7.00 3.39
CA CYS A 92 -3.88 7.42 1.99
C CYS A 92 -4.99 8.44 1.68
N ALA A 93 -4.63 9.58 1.10
CA ALA A 93 -5.60 10.58 0.64
C ALA A 93 -6.60 9.99 -0.37
N ALA A 94 -6.19 8.98 -1.15
CA ALA A 94 -7.09 8.22 -2.01
C ALA A 94 -8.15 7.44 -1.22
N CYS A 95 -7.77 6.83 -0.09
CA CYS A 95 -8.69 6.05 0.74
C CYS A 95 -9.69 6.94 1.46
N VAL A 96 -9.28 8.13 1.93
CA VAL A 96 -10.22 9.12 2.50
C VAL A 96 -11.25 9.52 1.45
N TRP A 97 -10.80 9.84 0.23
CA TRP A 97 -11.73 10.20 -0.83
C TRP A 97 -12.66 9.03 -1.21
N LEU A 98 -12.17 7.79 -1.21
CA LEU A 98 -13.03 6.60 -1.40
C LEU A 98 -14.11 6.51 -0.32
N ILE A 99 -13.75 6.67 0.96
CA ILE A 99 -14.68 6.61 2.09
C ILE A 99 -15.73 7.73 2.02
N GLU A 100 -15.35 8.93 1.60
CA GLU A 100 -16.27 10.08 1.52
C GLU A 100 -17.15 10.07 0.26
N THR A 101 -16.82 9.28 -0.77
CA THR A 101 -17.55 9.26 -2.05
C THR A 101 -18.51 8.07 -2.20
N LEU A 102 -18.39 7.05 -1.35
CA LEU A 102 -19.33 5.92 -1.27
C LEU A 102 -20.41 6.18 -0.23
#